data_AF-A0A834E4M5-F1
#
_entry.id   AF-A0A834E4M5-F1
#
_cell.length_a   1.000
_cell.length_b   1.000
_cell.length_c   1.000
_cell.angle_alpha   90.00
_cell.angle_beta   90.00
_cell.angle_gamma   90.00
#
_symmetry.space_group_name_H-M   'P 1'
#
loop_
_entity.id
_entity.type
_entity.pdbx_description
1 polymer ?
#
loop_
_entity_poly.entity_id
_entity_poly.type
_entity_poly.pdbx_seq_one_letter_code
_entity_poly.pdbx_strand_id
1 'polypeptide(L)'
;MVQYLRSVDVPASRVILITPPPLCEAAWEKECLAQGCKLNRLNVVAGEYASACLHVARDCGTDALDLWTLMQKDGQDFSSYLSDGLHLSPKGNEFLFSHLWPLVEKKVSSLPLLLPYWRDVAEAKPELSLLGDGDH
;
A
#
# COMPACT_ATOMS: atom_id res chain seq x y z
N MET A 1 -1.18 16.16 3.20
CA MET A 1 -0.24 15.02 3.36
C MET A 1 0.83 14.98 2.28
N VAL A 2 0.51 14.80 0.98
CA VAL A 2 1.54 14.73 -0.08
C VAL A 2 2.40 16.01 -0.16
N GLN A 3 1.78 17.19 -0.04
CA GLN A 3 2.53 18.46 0.04
C GLN A 3 3.45 18.54 1.26
N TYR A 4 3.03 17.97 2.40
CA TYR A 4 3.86 17.90 3.59
C TYR A 4 5.06 16.97 3.37
N LEU A 5 4.85 15.77 2.80
CA LEU A 5 5.94 14.86 2.42
C LEU A 5 6.95 15.55 1.51
N ARG A 6 6.47 16.32 0.52
CA ARG A 6 7.34 17.14 -0.34
C ARG A 6 8.12 18.20 0.43
N SER A 7 7.55 18.80 1.47
CA SER A 7 8.23 19.80 2.30
C SER A 7 9.33 19.23 3.20
N VAL A 8 9.35 17.90 3.38
CA VAL A 8 10.40 17.16 4.12
C VAL A 8 11.22 16.27 3.19
N ASP A 9 11.41 16.73 1.95
CA ASP A 9 12.27 16.11 0.92
C ASP A 9 11.88 14.68 0.48
N VAL A 10 10.61 14.30 0.64
CA VAL A 10 10.06 13.10 0.00
C VAL A 10 9.42 13.49 -1.34
N PRO A 11 10.09 13.24 -2.48
CA PRO A 11 9.56 13.62 -3.78
C PRO A 11 8.30 12.83 -4.15
N ALA A 12 7.41 13.44 -4.95
CA ALA A 12 6.18 12.79 -5.40
C ALA A 12 6.44 11.45 -6.14
N SER A 13 7.59 11.33 -6.82
CA SER A 13 8.02 10.09 -7.48
C SER A 13 8.28 8.92 -6.51
N ARG A 14 8.42 9.18 -5.21
CA ARG A 14 8.58 8.16 -4.15
C ARG A 14 7.28 7.89 -3.37
N VAL A 15 6.20 8.61 -3.67
CA VAL A 15 4.91 8.40 -3.03
C VAL A 15 4.06 7.45 -3.89
N ILE A 16 3.25 6.65 -3.21
CA ILE A 16 2.14 5.87 -3.78
C ILE A 16 0.95 6.11 -2.86
N LEU A 17 -0.19 6.50 -3.42
CA LEU A 17 -1.45 6.53 -2.68
C LEU A 17 -2.21 5.23 -2.91
N ILE A 18 -2.79 4.66 -1.86
CA ILE A 18 -3.65 3.47 -1.97
C ILE A 18 -5.05 3.93 -1.57
N THR A 19 -6.03 3.71 -2.43
CA THR A 19 -7.43 3.99 -2.09
C THR A 19 -7.93 3.04 -1.01
N PRO A 20 -8.92 3.42 -0.19
CA PRO A 20 -9.56 2.47 0.72
C PRO A 20 -10.12 1.27 -0.08
N PRO A 21 -10.01 0.02 0.41
CA PRO A 21 -10.66 -1.13 -0.21
C PRO A 21 -12.19 -1.01 -0.15
N PRO A 22 -12.94 -1.83 -0.90
CA PRO A 22 -14.37 -1.93 -0.70
C PRO A 22 -14.68 -2.53 0.67
N LEU A 23 -15.85 -2.17 1.22
CA LEU A 23 -16.37 -2.67 2.50
C LEU A 23 -17.58 -3.56 2.24
N CYS A 24 -17.69 -4.66 2.97
CA CYS A 24 -18.88 -5.51 2.94
C CYS A 24 -19.79 -5.15 4.13
N GLU A 25 -20.86 -4.38 3.89
CA GLU A 25 -21.75 -3.90 4.94
C GLU A 25 -22.37 -5.05 5.73
N ALA A 26 -22.80 -6.13 5.07
CA ALA A 26 -23.48 -7.24 5.72
C ALA A 26 -22.59 -8.02 6.70
N ALA A 27 -21.28 -8.09 6.44
CA ALA A 27 -20.32 -8.68 7.37
C ALA A 27 -19.97 -7.68 8.48
N TRP A 28 -19.69 -6.42 8.10
CA TRP A 28 -19.30 -5.37 9.05
C TRP A 28 -20.41 -5.00 10.04
N GLU A 29 -21.68 -5.09 9.62
CA GLU A 29 -22.83 -4.85 10.49
C GLU A 29 -22.87 -5.85 11.66
N LYS A 30 -22.49 -7.12 11.43
CA LYS A 30 -22.43 -8.14 12.49
C LYS A 30 -21.41 -7.75 13.56
N GLU A 31 -20.25 -7.25 13.15
CA GLU A 31 -19.21 -6.76 14.06
C GLU A 31 -19.66 -5.51 14.82
N CYS A 32 -20.36 -4.59 14.15
CA CYS A 32 -20.93 -3.41 14.81
C CYS A 32 -21.94 -3.81 15.88
N LEU A 33 -22.86 -4.72 15.56
CA LEU A 33 -23.89 -5.19 16.50
C LEU A 33 -23.28 -5.92 17.69
N ALA A 34 -22.24 -6.73 17.48
CA ALA A 34 -21.51 -7.39 18.57
C ALA A 34 -20.87 -6.38 19.54
N GLN A 35 -20.55 -5.17 19.07
CA GLN A 35 -20.00 -4.06 19.86
C GLN A 35 -21.09 -3.07 20.34
N GLY A 36 -22.37 -3.38 20.17
CA GLY A 36 -23.48 -2.51 20.57
C GLY A 36 -23.63 -1.25 19.69
N CYS A 37 -23.04 -1.26 18.50
CA CYS A 37 -23.08 -0.17 17.54
C CYS A 37 -23.98 -0.52 16.34
N LYS A 38 -24.59 0.49 15.74
CA LYS A 38 -25.23 0.34 14.41
C LYS A 38 -24.17 0.41 13.30
N LEU A 39 -24.51 -0.07 12.10
CA LEU A 39 -23.67 0.08 10.92
C LEU A 39 -23.22 1.55 10.77
N ASN A 40 -21.91 1.75 10.65
CA ASN A 40 -21.28 3.08 10.73
C ASN A 40 -20.36 3.39 9.53
N ARG A 41 -20.29 2.50 8.54
CA ARG A 41 -19.51 2.65 7.32
C ARG A 41 -20.30 2.06 6.16
N LEU A 42 -20.14 2.65 4.97
CA LEU A 42 -20.81 2.23 3.75
C LEU A 42 -19.78 2.15 2.61
N ASN A 43 -19.91 1.16 1.74
CA ASN A 43 -19.04 0.97 0.60
C ASN A 43 -19.14 2.14 -0.40
N VAL A 44 -20.34 2.73 -0.56
CA VAL A 44 -20.53 3.91 -1.40
C VAL A 44 -19.68 5.09 -0.94
N VAL A 45 -19.58 5.30 0.38
CA VAL A 45 -18.74 6.35 0.97
C VAL A 45 -17.25 6.00 0.81
N ALA A 46 -16.87 4.73 0.95
CA ALA A 46 -15.51 4.30 0.63
C ALA A 46 -15.13 4.62 -0.83
N GLY A 47 -16.06 4.42 -1.77
CA GLY A 47 -15.90 4.79 -3.18
C GLY A 47 -15.72 6.30 -3.42
N GLU A 48 -16.45 7.15 -2.68
CA GLU A 48 -16.25 8.61 -2.73
C GLU A 48 -14.83 9.01 -2.31
N TYR A 49 -14.33 8.42 -1.21
CA TYR A 49 -12.97 8.66 -0.74
C TYR A 49 -11.91 8.04 -1.65
N ALA A 50 -12.18 6.91 -2.30
CA ALA A 50 -11.33 6.34 -3.32
C ALA A 50 -11.17 7.31 -4.50
N SER A 51 -12.28 7.85 -5.01
CA SER A 51 -12.27 8.87 -6.08
C SER A 51 -11.50 10.12 -5.69
N ALA A 52 -11.71 10.64 -4.47
CA ALA A 52 -10.96 11.78 -3.95
C ALA A 52 -9.46 11.49 -3.83
N CYS A 53 -9.08 10.30 -3.37
CA CYS A 53 -7.69 9.86 -3.29
C CYS A 53 -7.01 9.83 -4.67
N LEU A 54 -7.71 9.30 -5.69
CA LEU A 54 -7.21 9.30 -7.08
C LEU A 54 -7.08 10.71 -7.65
N HIS A 55 -8.00 11.62 -7.30
CA HIS A 55 -7.90 13.02 -7.71
C HIS A 55 -6.65 13.68 -7.13
N VAL A 56 -6.41 13.52 -5.83
CA VAL A 56 -5.20 14.02 -5.15
C VAL A 56 -3.94 13.43 -5.78
N ALA A 57 -3.95 12.14 -6.14
CA ALA A 57 -2.82 11.49 -6.78
C ALA A 57 -2.44 12.17 -8.11
N ARG A 58 -3.45 12.44 -8.95
CA ARG A 58 -3.27 13.15 -10.22
C ARG A 58 -2.74 14.57 -10.01
N ASP A 59 -3.37 15.34 -9.14
CA ASP A 59 -2.99 16.73 -8.88
C ASP A 59 -1.57 16.85 -8.32
N CYS A 60 -1.14 15.87 -7.52
CA CYS A 60 0.19 15.86 -6.92
C CYS A 60 1.26 15.19 -7.81
N GLY A 61 0.88 14.60 -8.95
CA GLY A 61 1.80 13.86 -9.83
C GLY A 61 2.42 12.63 -9.14
N THR A 62 1.63 11.91 -8.32
CA THR A 62 2.06 10.67 -7.65
C THR A 62 1.28 9.48 -8.20
N ASP A 63 1.89 8.29 -8.14
CA ASP A 63 1.19 7.05 -8.49
C ASP A 63 0.08 6.74 -7.47
N ALA A 64 -0.97 6.05 -7.91
CA ALA A 64 -2.01 5.53 -7.03
C ALA A 64 -2.45 4.13 -7.43
N LEU A 65 -2.83 3.35 -6.41
CA LEU A 65 -3.46 2.04 -6.54
C LEU A 65 -4.95 2.15 -6.20
N ASP A 66 -5.80 1.98 -7.21
CA ASP A 66 -7.26 1.94 -7.05
C ASP A 66 -7.74 0.57 -6.55
N LEU A 67 -7.38 0.26 -5.30
CA LEU A 67 -7.79 -0.96 -4.62
C LEU A 67 -9.31 -1.11 -4.54
N TRP A 68 -10.06 -0.01 -4.34
CA TRP A 68 -11.53 -0.03 -4.32
C TRP A 68 -12.09 -0.66 -5.60
N THR A 69 -11.71 -0.11 -6.77
CA THR A 69 -12.18 -0.62 -8.07
C THR A 69 -11.63 -2.01 -8.36
N LEU A 70 -10.34 -2.26 -8.09
CA LEU A 70 -9.67 -3.52 -8.44
C LEU A 70 -10.31 -4.74 -7.77
N MET A 71 -10.70 -4.63 -6.50
CA MET A 71 -11.22 -5.77 -5.74
C MET A 71 -12.63 -6.19 -6.18
N GLN A 72 -13.41 -5.27 -6.74
CA GLN A 72 -14.80 -5.50 -7.17
C GLN A 72 -15.00 -5.39 -8.69
N LYS A 73 -13.90 -5.36 -9.44
CA LYS A 73 -13.92 -5.26 -10.90
C LYS A 73 -14.72 -6.43 -11.50
N ASP A 74 -15.46 -6.15 -12.57
CA ASP A 74 -16.24 -7.15 -13.31
C ASP A 74 -17.29 -7.90 -12.47
N GLY A 75 -17.71 -7.31 -11.34
CA GLY A 75 -18.70 -7.91 -10.44
C GLY A 75 -18.15 -9.06 -9.60
N GLN A 76 -16.82 -9.17 -9.46
CA GLN A 76 -16.20 -10.19 -8.63
C GLN A 76 -16.63 -10.04 -7.16
N ASP A 77 -16.90 -11.17 -6.50
CA ASP A 77 -17.12 -11.20 -5.06
C ASP A 77 -15.83 -10.88 -4.30
N PHE A 78 -15.77 -9.66 -3.76
CA PHE A 78 -14.65 -9.18 -2.96
C PHE A 78 -14.71 -9.62 -1.49
N SER A 79 -15.80 -10.25 -1.03
CA SER A 79 -15.97 -10.59 0.39
C SER A 79 -14.87 -11.50 0.92
N SER A 80 -14.36 -12.42 0.10
CA SER A 80 -13.24 -13.31 0.46
C SER A 80 -11.92 -12.58 0.73
N TYR A 81 -11.79 -11.34 0.27
CA TYR A 81 -10.63 -10.49 0.57
C TYR A 81 -10.74 -9.77 1.91
N LEU A 82 -11.88 -9.88 2.61
CA LEU A 82 -12.12 -9.23 3.89
C LEU A 82 -12.31 -10.29 4.97
N SER A 83 -11.76 -10.07 6.17
CA SER A 83 -11.90 -11.01 7.29
C SER A 83 -13.22 -10.84 8.03
N ASP A 84 -13.66 -9.59 8.19
CA ASP A 84 -14.80 -9.18 9.01
C ASP A 84 -15.71 -8.16 8.30
N GLY A 85 -15.51 -7.99 6.99
CA GLY A 85 -16.18 -6.99 6.17
C GLY A 85 -15.48 -5.63 6.10
N LEU A 86 -14.38 -5.42 6.84
CA LEU A 86 -13.59 -4.18 6.79
C LEU A 86 -12.08 -4.45 6.65
N HIS A 87 -11.50 -5.28 7.52
CA HIS A 87 -10.07 -5.60 7.48
C HIS A 87 -9.76 -6.60 6.38
N LEU A 88 -8.57 -6.49 5.77
CA LEU A 88 -8.13 -7.45 4.75
C LEU A 88 -7.90 -8.84 5.36
N SER A 89 -8.43 -9.86 4.69
CA SER A 89 -8.08 -11.26 4.96
C SER A 89 -6.66 -11.58 4.47
N PRO A 90 -6.09 -12.76 4.76
CA PRO A 90 -4.82 -13.18 4.13
C PRO A 90 -4.86 -13.09 2.60
N LYS A 91 -5.98 -13.52 1.99
CA LYS A 91 -6.20 -13.42 0.54
C LYS A 91 -6.27 -11.97 0.06
N GLY A 92 -6.90 -11.08 0.84
CA GLY A 92 -6.95 -9.65 0.54
C GLY A 92 -5.58 -8.98 0.62
N ASN A 93 -4.76 -9.34 1.60
CA ASN A 93 -3.38 -8.86 1.72
C ASN A 93 -2.51 -9.34 0.55
N GLU A 94 -2.64 -10.60 0.13
CA GLU A 94 -1.94 -11.12 -1.06
C GLU A 94 -2.38 -10.42 -2.35
N PHE A 95 -3.68 -10.14 -2.48
CA PHE A 95 -4.22 -9.38 -3.61
C PHE A 95 -3.63 -7.96 -3.64
N LEU A 96 -3.61 -7.25 -2.51
CA LEU A 96 -2.98 -5.93 -2.40
C LEU A 96 -1.50 -6.01 -2.76
N PHE A 97 -0.75 -6.97 -2.19
CA PHE A 97 0.68 -7.13 -2.45
C PHE A 97 0.97 -7.32 -3.95
N SER A 98 0.26 -8.22 -4.63
CA SER A 98 0.50 -8.52 -6.05
C SER A 98 0.28 -7.32 -6.98
N HIS A 99 -0.62 -6.39 -6.62
CA HIS A 99 -0.86 -5.18 -7.39
C HIS A 99 0.01 -3.99 -6.95
N LEU A 100 0.40 -3.93 -5.68
CA LEU A 100 1.26 -2.87 -5.15
C LEU A 100 2.73 -3.10 -5.52
N TRP A 101 3.20 -4.35 -5.54
CA TRP A 101 4.61 -4.67 -5.75
C TRP A 101 5.17 -4.11 -7.06
N PRO A 102 4.51 -4.20 -8.22
CA PRO A 102 5.03 -3.61 -9.45
C PRO A 102 5.28 -2.09 -9.36
N LEU A 103 4.46 -1.37 -8.59
CA LEU A 103 4.63 0.07 -8.37
C LEU A 103 5.83 0.35 -7.46
N VAL A 104 6.01 -0.47 -6.43
CA VAL A 104 7.16 -0.39 -5.51
C VAL A 104 8.44 -0.73 -6.25
N GLU A 105 8.48 -1.86 -6.94
CA GLU A 105 9.63 -2.36 -7.70
C GLU A 105 10.13 -1.32 -8.71
N LYS A 106 9.23 -0.68 -9.47
CA LYS A 106 9.59 0.41 -10.40
C LYS A 106 10.33 1.56 -9.72
N LYS A 107 10.03 1.85 -8.44
CA LYS A 107 10.63 2.95 -7.68
C LYS A 107 11.93 2.55 -6.98
N VAL A 108 12.11 1.28 -6.63
CA VAL A 108 13.22 0.80 -5.79
C VAL A 108 14.23 -0.08 -6.52
N SER A 109 13.95 -0.56 -7.73
CA SER A 109 14.82 -1.49 -8.47
C SER A 109 16.21 -0.95 -8.81
N SER A 110 16.37 0.38 -8.84
CA SER A 110 17.66 1.04 -9.06
C SER A 110 18.44 1.31 -7.76
N LEU A 111 17.85 1.05 -6.59
CA LEU A 111 18.52 1.28 -5.32
C LEU A 111 19.63 0.23 -5.12
N PRO A 112 20.84 0.65 -4.75
CA PRO A 112 21.90 -0.28 -4.42
C PRO A 112 21.56 -1.04 -3.14
N LEU A 113 22.13 -2.24 -3.01
CA LEU A 113 22.22 -2.88 -1.70
C LEU A 113 23.10 -2.00 -0.80
N LEU A 114 22.63 -1.74 0.42
CA LEU A 114 23.39 -0.94 1.41
C LEU A 114 24.69 -1.61 1.83
N LEU A 115 24.73 -2.95 1.76
CA LEU A 115 25.86 -3.78 2.14
C LEU A 115 26.14 -4.78 1.01
N PRO A 116 27.39 -5.25 0.87
CA PRO A 116 27.71 -6.30 -0.08
C PRO A 116 26.89 -7.56 0.17
N TYR A 117 26.75 -8.38 -0.88
CA TYR A 117 26.22 -9.71 -0.71
C TYR A 117 27.16 -10.53 0.20
N TRP A 118 26.60 -11.41 1.03
CA TRP A 118 27.38 -12.08 2.08
C TRP A 118 28.57 -12.89 1.54
N ARG A 119 28.51 -13.38 0.30
CA ARG A 119 29.62 -14.11 -0.34
C ARG A 119 30.77 -13.21 -0.77
N ASP A 120 30.51 -11.91 -0.87
CA ASP A 120 31.49 -10.90 -1.28
C ASP A 120 32.16 -10.25 -0.04
N VAL A 121 31.80 -10.68 1.17
CA VAL A 121 32.43 -10.24 2.42
C VAL A 121 33.69 -11.06 2.68
N ALA A 122 34.82 -10.37 2.83
CA ALA A 122 36.11 -11.02 3.13
C ALA A 122 36.14 -11.51 4.58
N GLU A 123 36.06 -12.83 4.79
CA GLU A 123 36.02 -13.45 6.13
C GLU A 123 37.18 -13.00 7.03
N ALA A 124 38.38 -12.86 6.46
CA ALA A 124 39.56 -12.48 7.23
C ALA A 124 39.55 -11.02 7.72
N LYS A 125 38.80 -10.13 7.05
CA LYS A 125 38.73 -8.68 7.32
C LYS A 125 37.38 -8.10 6.83
N PRO A 126 36.25 -8.51 7.43
CA PRO A 126 34.92 -8.15 6.94
C PRO A 126 34.67 -6.65 6.95
N GLU A 127 35.32 -5.90 7.84
CA GLU A 127 35.25 -4.44 7.90
C GLU A 127 35.64 -3.78 6.57
N LEU A 128 36.61 -4.34 5.83
CA LEU A 128 37.01 -3.80 4.53
C LEU A 128 35.91 -3.93 3.47
N SER A 129 35.06 -4.95 3.59
CA SER A 129 33.90 -5.15 2.71
C SER A 129 32.69 -4.31 3.14
N LEU A 130 32.63 -3.84 4.39
CA LEU A 130 31.46 -3.20 4.99
C LEU A 130 31.55 -1.66 5.07
N LEU A 131 32.74 -1.09 4.91
CA LEU A 131 32.98 0.36 5.11
C LEU A 131 32.59 1.25 3.91
N GLY A 132 32.27 0.68 2.75
CA GLY A 132 31.92 1.42 1.54
C GLY A 132 33.07 2.28 0.98
N ASP A 133 32.98 2.70 -0.29
CA ASP A 133 33.96 3.60 -0.93
C ASP A 133 33.75 5.06 -0.49
N GLY A 134 33.71 5.38 0.81
CA GLY A 134 33.92 6.73 1.37
C GLY A 134 33.09 7.95 0.90
N ASP A 135 32.25 7.86 -0.12
CA ASP A 135 31.54 9.00 -0.72
C ASP A 135 30.07 8.98 -0.29
N HIS A 136 29.80 9.60 0.86
CA HIS A 136 28.47 10.02 1.31
C HIS A 136 28.47 11.51 1.60
#